data_AF-A0A961U5D6-F1
#
_entry.id   AF-A0A961U5D6-F1
#
_cell.length_a   1.000
_cell.length_b   1.000
_cell.length_c   1.000
_cell.angle_alpha   90.00
_cell.angle_beta   90.00
_cell.angle_gamma   90.00
#
_symmetry.space_group_name_H-M   'P 1'
#
loop_
_entity.id
_entity.type
_entity.pdbx_description
1 polymer ?
#
loop_
_entity_poly.entity_id
_entity_poly.type
_entity_poly.pdbx_seq_one_letter_code
_entity_poly.pdbx_strand_id
1 'polypeptide(L)'
;MSLLRLSSLSIAAKIPALVVGASVVIAAGIGIPAYNSASHEAHQEIDMKFGAVLNGRSAALKDYLTSIEEDLRILAASPLTHVALRSFHAGYDAMPNAAADLQKLYIDDNPNPLGEKHKLDAADDGSLYSAAHAKYHDAFRTLLEERGYY
;
A
#
# COMPACT_ATOMS: atom_id res chain seq x y z
N MET A 1 48.18 14.89 -37.52
CA MET A 1 47.15 13.88 -37.81
C MET A 1 47.12 13.68 -39.33
N SER A 2 47.72 12.61 -39.84
CA SER A 2 47.80 12.36 -41.28
C SER A 2 46.42 11.98 -41.79
N LEU A 3 45.76 12.88 -42.52
CA LEU A 3 44.64 12.51 -43.38
C LEU A 3 45.10 11.33 -44.24
N LEU A 4 44.36 10.23 -44.18
CA LEU A 4 44.63 8.99 -44.92
C LEU A 4 45.02 9.33 -46.36
N ARG A 5 46.22 8.90 -46.80
CA ARG A 5 46.68 9.06 -48.18
C ARG A 5 45.84 8.19 -49.12
N LEU A 6 44.65 8.68 -49.47
CA LEU A 6 43.76 8.09 -50.48
C LEU A 6 44.38 8.10 -51.89
N SER A 7 45.50 8.81 -52.08
CA SER A 7 46.19 8.96 -53.36
C SER A 7 46.92 7.71 -53.83
N SER A 8 47.25 6.75 -52.95
CA SER A 8 47.97 5.51 -53.30
C SER A 8 47.08 4.28 -53.53
N LEU A 9 45.75 4.42 -53.45
CA LEU A 9 44.79 3.33 -53.67
C LEU A 9 44.36 3.23 -55.15
N SER A 10 44.03 2.02 -55.61
CA SER A 10 43.47 1.81 -56.96
C SER A 10 42.07 2.44 -57.08
N ILE A 11 41.69 2.88 -58.29
CA ILE A 11 40.40 3.55 -58.54
C ILE A 11 39.21 2.68 -58.10
N ALA A 12 39.34 1.35 -58.24
CA ALA A 12 38.35 0.37 -57.79
C ALA A 12 38.09 0.39 -56.27
N ALA A 13 39.07 0.79 -55.45
CA ALA A 13 38.92 0.91 -54.00
C ALA A 13 38.43 2.29 -53.53
N LYS A 14 38.61 3.34 -54.36
CA LYS A 14 38.23 4.72 -53.99
C LYS A 14 36.72 4.94 -53.95
N ILE A 15 36.00 4.39 -54.92
CA ILE A 15 34.53 4.56 -55.01
C ILE A 15 33.83 3.88 -53.82
N PRO A 16 34.11 2.60 -53.47
CA PRO A 16 33.53 1.97 -52.29
C PRO A 16 33.89 2.68 -50.99
N ALA A 17 35.14 3.13 -50.82
CA ALA A 17 35.57 3.85 -49.62
C ALA A 17 34.81 5.17 -49.44
N LEU A 18 34.52 5.90 -50.53
CA LEU A 18 33.72 7.12 -50.50
C LEU A 18 32.26 6.85 -50.10
N VAL A 19 31.66 5.79 -50.64
CA VAL A 19 30.28 5.40 -50.31
C VAL A 19 30.16 4.99 -48.85
N VAL A 20 31.07 4.12 -48.36
CA VAL A 20 31.08 3.70 -46.94
C VAL A 20 31.29 4.90 -46.02
N GLY A 21 32.24 5.80 -46.36
CA GLY A 21 32.47 7.02 -45.58
C GLY A 21 31.23 7.92 -45.53
N ALA A 22 30.56 8.14 -46.66
CA ALA A 22 29.33 8.91 -46.71
C ALA A 22 28.20 8.27 -45.89
N SER A 23 28.04 6.95 -45.96
CA SER A 23 27.07 6.21 -45.15
C SER A 23 27.33 6.34 -43.65
N VAL A 24 28.59 6.26 -43.21
CA VAL A 24 28.97 6.44 -41.79
C VAL A 24 28.67 7.87 -41.32
N VAL A 25 28.97 8.88 -42.13
CA VAL A 25 28.68 10.28 -41.79
C VAL A 25 27.17 10.53 -41.66
N ILE A 26 26.36 9.98 -42.56
CA ILE A 26 24.90 10.09 -42.48
C ILE A 26 24.37 9.35 -41.24
N ALA A 27 24.84 8.12 -41.01
CA ALA A 27 24.45 7.32 -39.85
C ALA A 27 24.81 8.02 -38.53
N ALA A 28 25.99 8.63 -38.43
CA ALA A 28 26.39 9.40 -37.25
C ALA A 28 25.57 10.70 -37.13
N GLY A 29 25.33 11.40 -38.23
CA GLY A 29 24.58 12.65 -38.28
C GLY A 29 23.12 12.50 -37.84
N ILE A 30 22.49 11.36 -38.13
CA ILE A 30 21.13 11.04 -37.69
C ILE A 30 21.14 10.33 -36.33
N GLY A 31 22.02 9.35 -36.16
CA GLY A 31 22.01 8.43 -35.01
C GLY A 31 22.36 9.11 -33.70
N ILE A 32 23.33 10.02 -33.66
CA ILE A 32 23.74 10.69 -32.42
C ILE A 32 22.62 11.61 -31.89
N PRO A 33 22.03 12.50 -32.69
CA PRO A 33 20.89 13.30 -32.24
C PRO A 33 19.68 12.44 -31.88
N ALA A 34 19.37 11.42 -32.68
CA ALA A 34 18.26 10.51 -32.39
C ALA A 34 18.44 9.78 -31.05
N TYR A 35 19.66 9.30 -30.77
CA TYR A 35 19.98 8.67 -29.49
C TYR A 35 19.86 9.65 -28.32
N ASN A 36 20.38 10.87 -28.46
CA ASN A 36 20.30 11.89 -27.41
C ASN A 36 18.86 12.31 -27.13
N SER A 37 18.05 12.52 -28.17
CA SER A 37 16.62 12.83 -28.03
C SER A 37 15.86 11.68 -27.38
N ALA A 38 16.07 10.45 -27.84
CA ALA A 38 15.42 9.26 -27.26
C ALA A 38 15.81 9.07 -25.79
N SER A 39 17.08 9.29 -25.43
CA SER A 39 17.52 9.23 -24.03
C SER A 39 16.87 10.33 -23.19
N HIS A 40 16.78 11.55 -23.70
CA HIS A 40 16.13 12.66 -23.00
C HIS A 40 14.64 12.42 -22.77
N GLU A 41 13.93 11.97 -23.81
CA GLU A 41 12.51 11.60 -23.72
C GLU A 41 12.29 10.45 -22.73
N ALA A 42 13.15 9.42 -22.76
CA ALA A 42 13.08 8.32 -21.81
C ALA A 42 13.29 8.79 -20.35
N HIS A 43 14.25 9.68 -20.10
CA HIS A 43 14.46 10.24 -18.77
C HIS A 43 13.27 11.09 -18.29
N GLN A 44 12.72 11.94 -19.14
CA GLN A 44 11.53 12.73 -18.80
C GLN A 44 10.32 11.84 -18.51
N GLU A 45 10.09 10.80 -19.32
CA GLU A 45 9.01 9.85 -19.11
C GLU A 45 9.16 9.11 -17.77
N ILE A 46 10.39 8.70 -17.44
CA ILE A 46 10.71 8.07 -16.15
C ILE A 46 10.39 9.01 -14.98
N ASP A 47 10.83 10.26 -15.05
CA ASP A 47 10.59 11.26 -13.99
C ASP A 47 9.10 11.57 -13.82
N MET A 48 8.37 11.71 -14.93
CA MET A 48 6.91 11.90 -14.90
C MET A 48 6.20 10.70 -14.27
N LYS A 49 6.59 9.47 -14.64
CA LYS A 49 6.01 8.24 -14.06
C LYS A 49 6.32 8.13 -12.57
N PHE A 50 7.56 8.39 -12.15
CA PHE A 50 7.90 8.38 -10.74
C PHE A 50 7.12 9.43 -9.95
N GLY A 51 7.04 10.67 -10.47
CA GLY A 51 6.24 11.72 -9.85
C GLY A 51 4.76 11.34 -9.74
N ALA A 52 4.17 10.80 -10.81
CA ALA A 52 2.79 10.35 -10.82
C ALA A 52 2.54 9.20 -9.82
N VAL A 53 3.43 8.19 -9.77
CA VAL A 53 3.31 7.07 -8.84
C VAL A 53 3.48 7.54 -7.39
N LEU A 54 4.50 8.36 -7.10
CA LEU A 54 4.74 8.86 -5.74
C LEU A 54 3.57 9.73 -5.25
N ASN A 55 3.09 10.64 -6.10
CA ASN A 55 1.91 11.46 -5.78
C ASN A 55 0.66 10.60 -5.59
N GLY A 56 0.45 9.60 -6.44
CA GLY A 56 -0.66 8.65 -6.31
C GLY A 56 -0.59 7.83 -5.01
N ARG A 57 0.59 7.37 -4.61
CA ARG A 57 0.79 6.64 -3.34
C ARG A 57 0.60 7.55 -2.12
N SER A 58 1.12 8.78 -2.18
CA SER A 58 0.94 9.78 -1.13
C SER A 58 -0.54 10.14 -0.94
N ALA A 59 -1.26 10.37 -2.03
CA ALA A 59 -2.70 10.60 -2.00
C ALA A 59 -3.46 9.40 -1.41
N ALA A 60 -3.17 8.18 -1.89
CA ALA A 60 -3.82 6.97 -1.38
C ALA A 60 -3.57 6.75 0.13
N LEU A 61 -2.36 7.01 0.61
CA LEU A 61 -2.05 6.92 2.04
C LEU A 61 -2.81 7.99 2.84
N LYS A 62 -2.85 9.23 2.33
CA LYS A 62 -3.61 10.31 2.95
C LYS A 62 -5.10 9.96 3.04
N ASP A 63 -5.69 9.49 1.95
CA ASP A 63 -7.10 9.14 1.89
C ASP A 63 -7.42 7.96 2.82
N TYR A 64 -6.52 6.97 2.91
CA TYR A 64 -6.65 5.87 3.87
C TYR A 64 -6.62 6.36 5.32
N LEU A 65 -5.67 7.21 5.69
CA LEU A 65 -5.60 7.79 7.05
C LEU A 65 -6.83 8.66 7.35
N THR A 66 -7.32 9.42 6.37
CA THR A 66 -8.57 10.18 6.50
C THR A 66 -9.77 9.25 6.70
N SER A 67 -9.85 8.12 6.00
CA SER A 67 -10.95 7.15 6.23
C SER A 67 -10.92 6.55 7.64
N ILE A 68 -9.73 6.26 8.19
CA ILE A 68 -9.59 5.81 9.57
C ILE A 68 -10.09 6.89 10.54
N GLU A 69 -9.71 8.15 10.31
CA GLU A 69 -10.16 9.26 11.14
C GLU A 69 -11.70 9.43 11.09
N GLU A 70 -12.29 9.29 9.92
CA GLU A 70 -13.74 9.35 9.73
C GLU A 70 -14.46 8.20 10.44
N ASP A 71 -13.97 6.97 10.31
CA ASP A 71 -14.51 5.80 11.00
C ASP A 71 -14.46 5.98 12.52
N LEU A 72 -13.33 6.45 13.06
CA LEU A 72 -13.18 6.73 14.50
C LEU A 72 -14.16 7.81 14.97
N ARG A 73 -14.34 8.88 14.20
CA ARG A 73 -15.30 9.96 14.54
C ARG A 73 -16.74 9.45 14.53
N ILE A 74 -17.12 8.64 13.53
CA ILE A 74 -18.44 8.04 13.44
C ILE A 74 -18.67 7.10 14.63
N LEU A 75 -17.70 6.22 14.92
CA LEU A 75 -17.82 5.27 16.02
C LEU A 75 -17.89 5.97 17.38
N ALA A 76 -17.07 7.00 17.60
CA ALA A 76 -17.06 7.79 18.83
C ALA A 76 -18.36 8.58 19.05
N ALA A 77 -18.99 9.06 17.98
CA ALA A 77 -20.26 9.77 18.04
C ALA A 77 -21.49 8.84 18.04
N SER A 78 -21.29 7.53 17.85
CA SER A 78 -22.39 6.57 17.71
C SER A 78 -23.12 6.31 19.04
N PRO A 79 -24.46 6.42 19.07
CA PRO A 79 -25.26 6.02 20.23
C PRO A 79 -25.05 4.56 20.64
N LEU A 80 -24.78 3.68 19.67
CA LEU A 80 -24.48 2.27 19.94
C LEU A 80 -23.21 2.14 20.79
N THR A 81 -22.14 2.86 20.43
CA THR A 81 -20.88 2.87 21.20
C THR A 81 -21.10 3.39 22.61
N HIS A 82 -21.88 4.45 22.78
CA HIS A 82 -22.20 4.98 24.11
C HIS A 82 -22.95 3.97 25.00
N VAL A 83 -23.94 3.27 24.46
CA VAL A 83 -24.72 2.27 25.21
C VAL A 83 -23.90 1.00 25.46
N ALA A 84 -23.10 0.56 24.48
CA ALA A 84 -22.19 -0.57 24.61
C ALA A 84 -21.16 -0.29 25.73
N LEU A 85 -20.50 0.87 25.71
CA LEU A 85 -19.52 1.25 26.72
C LEU A 85 -20.11 1.25 28.14
N ARG A 86 -21.32 1.80 28.32
CA ARG A 86 -22.02 1.75 29.62
C ARG A 86 -22.33 0.32 30.06
N SER A 87 -22.75 -0.53 29.13
CA SER A 87 -23.11 -1.93 29.42
C SER A 87 -21.88 -2.75 29.79
N PHE A 88 -20.78 -2.58 29.06
CA PHE A 88 -19.49 -3.21 29.39
C PHE A 88 -18.95 -2.72 30.72
N HIS A 89 -19.01 -1.41 31.00
CA HIS A 89 -18.55 -0.85 32.27
C HIS A 89 -19.36 -1.40 33.46
N ALA A 90 -20.68 -1.44 33.36
CA ALA A 90 -21.53 -2.02 34.40
C ALA A 90 -21.26 -3.52 34.61
N GLY A 91 -21.02 -4.27 33.53
CA GLY A 91 -20.66 -5.69 33.63
C GLY A 91 -19.27 -5.91 34.25
N TYR A 92 -18.31 -5.06 33.90
CA TYR A 92 -16.96 -5.09 34.45
C TYR A 92 -16.96 -4.79 35.96
N ASP A 93 -17.65 -3.74 36.39
CA ASP A 93 -17.71 -3.33 37.80
C ASP A 93 -18.45 -4.34 38.69
N ALA A 94 -19.32 -5.17 38.11
CA ALA A 94 -20.01 -6.25 38.80
C ALA A 94 -19.12 -7.47 39.08
N MET A 95 -17.93 -7.55 38.47
CA MET A 95 -17.01 -8.68 38.61
C MET A 95 -15.89 -8.35 39.63
N PRO A 96 -15.61 -9.22 40.62
CA PRO A 96 -14.58 -8.98 41.63
C PRO A 96 -13.16 -8.87 41.07
N ASN A 97 -12.82 -9.70 40.09
CA ASN A 97 -11.49 -9.78 39.46
C ASN A 97 -11.58 -9.62 37.93
N ALA A 98 -12.41 -8.68 37.48
CA ALA A 98 -12.78 -8.49 36.09
C ALA A 98 -11.62 -8.60 35.08
N ALA A 99 -10.50 -7.90 35.33
CA ALA A 99 -9.36 -7.92 34.41
C ALA A 99 -8.78 -9.32 34.17
N ALA A 100 -8.57 -10.09 35.23
CA ALA A 100 -7.97 -11.43 35.14
C ALA A 100 -8.97 -12.43 34.57
N ASP A 101 -10.22 -12.39 35.05
CA ASP A 101 -11.27 -13.31 34.61
C ASP A 101 -11.59 -13.11 33.12
N LEU A 102 -11.71 -11.87 32.65
CA LEU A 102 -12.01 -11.57 31.26
C LEU A 102 -10.85 -11.91 30.31
N GLN A 103 -9.59 -11.65 30.71
CA GLN A 103 -8.45 -12.12 29.92
C GLN A 103 -8.46 -13.64 29.80
N LYS A 104 -8.66 -14.35 30.90
CA LYS A 104 -8.75 -15.80 30.86
C LYS A 104 -9.88 -16.28 29.94
N LEU A 105 -11.09 -15.76 30.09
CA LEU A 105 -12.26 -16.18 29.33
C LEU A 105 -12.15 -15.87 27.82
N TYR A 106 -11.71 -14.67 27.46
CA TYR A 106 -11.70 -14.20 26.06
C TYR A 106 -10.37 -14.41 25.34
N ILE A 107 -9.28 -14.67 26.07
CA ILE A 107 -7.95 -14.90 25.49
C ILE A 107 -7.50 -16.34 25.73
N ASP A 108 -7.30 -16.77 26.98
CA ASP A 108 -6.62 -18.03 27.27
C ASP A 108 -7.52 -19.26 27.00
N ASP A 109 -8.77 -19.21 27.48
CA ASP A 109 -9.76 -20.28 27.36
C ASP A 109 -10.66 -20.12 26.11
N ASN A 110 -10.34 -19.15 25.24
CA ASN A 110 -11.10 -18.94 24.01
C ASN A 110 -10.97 -20.16 23.09
N PRO A 111 -12.09 -20.79 22.66
CA PRO A 111 -12.05 -22.00 21.84
C PRO A 111 -11.55 -21.75 20.41
N ASN A 112 -11.52 -20.49 19.97
CA ASN A 112 -11.06 -20.13 18.63
C ASN A 112 -9.52 -20.10 18.56
N PRO A 113 -8.93 -20.47 17.42
CA PRO A 113 -7.49 -20.45 17.25
C PRO A 113 -6.90 -19.03 17.36
N LEU A 114 -5.58 -18.95 17.51
CA LEU A 114 -4.87 -17.68 17.42
C LEU A 114 -5.15 -17.03 16.06
N GLY A 115 -5.50 -15.74 16.05
CA GLY A 115 -5.98 -15.06 14.85
C GLY A 115 -7.51 -15.08 14.70
N GLU A 116 -8.25 -15.74 15.59
CA GLU A 116 -9.71 -15.84 15.49
C GLU A 116 -10.43 -15.61 16.81
N LYS A 117 -9.73 -15.11 17.83
CA LYS A 117 -10.30 -14.92 19.17
C LYS A 117 -11.49 -13.97 19.19
N HIS A 118 -11.53 -13.01 18.26
CA HIS A 118 -12.66 -12.10 18.07
C HIS A 118 -13.93 -12.81 17.59
N LYS A 119 -13.90 -14.08 17.19
CA LYS A 119 -15.12 -14.83 16.84
C LYS A 119 -15.91 -15.33 18.05
N LEU A 120 -15.37 -15.21 19.26
CA LEU A 120 -16.09 -15.56 20.48
C LEU A 120 -17.07 -14.44 20.85
N ASP A 121 -18.35 -14.62 20.56
CA ASP A 121 -19.36 -13.60 20.87
C ASP A 121 -19.69 -13.54 22.37
N ALA A 122 -19.55 -14.62 23.14
CA ALA A 122 -19.79 -14.62 24.58
C ALA A 122 -19.07 -15.77 25.28
N ALA A 123 -18.53 -15.51 26.47
CA ALA A 123 -18.09 -16.56 27.38
C ALA A 123 -19.27 -17.17 28.14
N ASP A 124 -19.18 -18.46 28.50
CA ASP A 124 -20.21 -19.17 29.29
C ASP A 124 -20.00 -18.97 30.80
N ASP A 125 -20.02 -17.71 31.24
CA ASP A 125 -19.81 -17.30 32.64
C ASP A 125 -21.07 -16.69 33.28
N GLY A 126 -22.14 -16.49 32.49
CA GLY A 126 -23.39 -15.85 32.92
C GLY A 126 -23.24 -14.39 33.33
N SER A 127 -22.11 -13.73 33.06
CA SER A 127 -21.85 -12.37 33.50
C SER A 127 -22.59 -11.34 32.64
N LEU A 128 -22.88 -10.19 33.23
CA LEU A 128 -23.40 -9.04 32.48
C LEU A 128 -22.41 -8.53 31.43
N TYR A 129 -21.11 -8.75 31.65
CA TYR A 129 -20.08 -8.44 30.66
C TYR A 129 -20.24 -9.32 29.41
N SER A 130 -20.36 -10.64 29.57
CA SER A 130 -20.56 -11.55 28.45
C SER A 130 -21.90 -11.36 27.75
N ALA A 131 -22.95 -10.96 28.46
CA ALA A 131 -24.21 -10.57 27.83
C ALA A 131 -24.07 -9.27 27.00
N ALA A 132 -23.30 -8.29 27.47
CA ALA A 132 -22.98 -7.10 26.70
C ALA A 132 -22.10 -7.43 25.47
N HIS A 133 -21.11 -8.31 25.65
CA HIS A 133 -20.26 -8.81 24.58
C HIS A 133 -21.11 -9.47 23.49
N ALA A 134 -21.97 -10.43 23.85
CA ALA A 134 -22.88 -11.12 22.92
C ALA A 134 -23.74 -10.16 22.10
N LYS A 135 -24.17 -9.05 22.71
CA LYS A 135 -25.10 -8.10 22.11
C LYS A 135 -24.43 -7.11 21.17
N TYR A 136 -23.23 -6.65 21.51
CA TYR A 136 -22.60 -5.51 20.81
C TYR A 136 -21.38 -5.90 19.99
N HIS A 137 -20.74 -7.03 20.31
CA HIS A 137 -19.47 -7.43 19.71
C HIS A 137 -19.55 -7.64 18.19
N ASP A 138 -20.62 -8.25 17.69
CA ASP A 138 -20.81 -8.49 16.25
C ASP A 138 -20.74 -7.20 15.41
N ALA A 139 -21.27 -6.09 15.92
CA ALA A 139 -21.20 -4.79 15.24
C ALA A 139 -19.76 -4.26 15.16
N PHE A 140 -18.97 -4.41 16.23
CA PHE A 140 -17.57 -4.00 16.25
C PHE A 140 -16.67 -4.97 15.47
N ARG A 141 -16.96 -6.27 15.50
CA ARG A 141 -16.30 -7.29 14.68
C ARG A 141 -16.53 -7.03 13.19
N THR A 142 -17.76 -6.70 12.80
CA THR A 142 -18.08 -6.33 11.41
C THR A 142 -17.24 -5.13 10.97
N LEU A 143 -17.14 -4.08 11.79
CA LEU A 143 -16.28 -2.93 11.48
C LEU A 143 -14.80 -3.32 11.33
N LEU A 144 -14.29 -4.12 12.27
CA LEU A 144 -12.92 -4.62 12.29
C LEU A 144 -12.59 -5.40 11.01
N GLU A 145 -13.49 -6.29 10.57
CA GLU A 145 -13.31 -7.14 9.39
C GLU A 145 -13.50 -6.36 8.08
N GLU A 146 -14.55 -5.54 7.96
CA GLU A 146 -14.84 -4.75 6.74
C GLU A 146 -13.78 -3.66 6.49
N ARG A 147 -13.15 -3.12 7.55
CA ARG A 147 -12.07 -2.12 7.42
C ARG A 147 -10.68 -2.73 7.36
N GLY A 148 -10.54 -4.04 7.54
CA GLY A 148 -9.24 -4.72 7.51
C GLY A 148 -8.31 -4.25 8.64
N TYR A 149 -8.86 -4.00 9.83
CA TYR A 149 -8.09 -3.60 11.02
C TYR A 149 -7.51 -4.81 11.80
N TYR A 150 -7.79 -6.03 11.34
CA TYR A 150 -7.33 -7.28 11.92
C TYR A 150 -6.26 -7.96 11.06
#